data_AF-T2MF54-F1
#
_entry.id   AF-T2MF54-F1
#
_cell.length_a   1.000
_cell.length_b   1.000
_cell.length_c   1.000
_cell.angle_alpha   90.00
_cell.angle_beta   90.00
_cell.angle_gamma   90.00
#
_symmetry.space_group_name_H-M   'P 1'
#
loop_
_entity.id
_entity.type
_entity.pdbx_description
1 polymer ?
#
loop_
_entity_poly.entity_id
_entity_poly.type
_entity_poly.pdbx_seq_one_letter_code
_entity_poly.pdbx_strand_id
1 'polypeptide(L)'
;RVVLVRFRNILHLFNPRFGQDPKMPPKTKKIKVKKVAAAPYQTTAKPTPKKIVNVLVEKRPKNFGIGADVQPKRDLTRFVRWPKYVRLQRQKRILYQRLKVPPSINQFTQTLDQQTATQLFKLLHKYRPETKKEKKVRLTQLAEKKAAGSAETKVKKPITIKYGINHITNLVESKKAALVVIAHDVDPIEIVVWLPALCRKMGVPYCIVKGKASYAFFRLGKLVHKKTATAIALTTTRPEDKSSLDKVSEAVKTNYNERVDEIRKHWGGGIMGSKSQARVAKLERIKAKELNVK
;
A
#
# COMPACT_ATOMS: atom_id res chain seq x y z
N ARG A 1 -23.11 -27.91 -16.75
CA ARG A 1 -21.67 -27.98 -17.13
C ARG A 1 -21.50 -27.10 -18.35
N VAL A 2 -20.44 -26.30 -18.44
CA VAL A 2 -20.33 -25.02 -19.18
C VAL A 2 -20.85 -23.84 -18.34
N VAL A 3 -20.10 -22.73 -18.34
CA VAL A 3 -20.14 -21.56 -17.45
C VAL A 3 -19.38 -21.71 -16.12
N LEU A 4 -18.07 -22.02 -16.19
CA LEU A 4 -17.17 -21.76 -15.05
C LEU A 4 -15.69 -21.57 -15.45
N VAL A 5 -15.38 -20.86 -16.55
CA VAL A 5 -13.98 -20.49 -16.86
C VAL A 5 -13.92 -19.15 -17.59
N ARG A 6 -14.23 -18.03 -16.93
CA ARG A 6 -13.90 -16.70 -17.49
C ARG A 6 -13.94 -15.52 -16.50
N PHE A 7 -13.42 -15.67 -15.29
CA PHE A 7 -13.22 -14.52 -14.39
C PHE A 7 -11.99 -14.70 -13.47
N ARG A 8 -10.80 -14.89 -14.05
CA ARG A 8 -9.57 -15.00 -13.25
C ARG A 8 -8.37 -14.17 -13.73
N ASN A 9 -8.54 -13.17 -14.59
CA ASN A 9 -7.43 -12.36 -15.12
C ASN A 9 -7.67 -10.83 -15.13
N ILE A 10 -8.32 -10.26 -14.11
CA ILE A 10 -8.44 -8.80 -13.93
C ILE A 10 -7.88 -8.36 -12.57
N LEU A 11 -6.76 -8.95 -12.13
CA LEU A 11 -6.16 -8.59 -10.83
C LEU A 11 -4.62 -8.60 -10.82
N HIS A 12 -3.98 -8.01 -11.84
CA HIS A 12 -2.53 -7.78 -11.81
C HIS A 12 -2.04 -6.41 -12.31
N LEU A 13 -2.95 -5.45 -12.50
CA LEU A 13 -2.59 -4.10 -12.96
C LEU A 13 -2.76 -3.07 -11.85
N PHE A 14 -2.06 -3.20 -10.73
CA PHE A 14 -1.77 -2.04 -9.84
C PHE A 14 -0.70 -2.40 -8.80
N ASN A 15 0.57 -2.38 -9.19
CA ASN A 15 1.68 -2.37 -8.23
C ASN A 15 2.92 -1.69 -8.85
N PRO A 16 3.30 -0.46 -8.45
CA PRO A 16 4.61 0.07 -8.77
C PRO A 16 5.54 -0.29 -7.60
N ARG A 17 5.99 -1.54 -7.55
CA ARG A 17 7.19 -1.88 -6.77
C ARG A 17 8.39 -1.74 -7.69
N PHE A 18 9.16 -0.69 -7.45
CA PHE A 18 10.56 -0.64 -7.82
C PHE A 18 11.24 -1.86 -7.16
N GLY A 19 11.58 -2.86 -7.97
CA GLY A 19 12.44 -3.96 -7.59
C GLY A 19 13.81 -3.71 -8.22
N GLN A 20 14.83 -3.58 -7.39
CA GLN A 20 16.21 -3.84 -7.76
C GLN A 20 16.29 -5.33 -8.15
N ASP A 21 16.84 -5.63 -9.33
CA ASP A 21 17.17 -7.00 -9.70
C ASP A 21 18.31 -7.50 -8.80
N PRO A 22 18.19 -8.66 -8.12
CA PRO A 22 19.33 -9.26 -7.46
C PRO A 22 20.29 -9.81 -8.53
N LYS A 23 21.48 -9.21 -8.63
CA LYS A 23 22.60 -9.70 -9.44
C LYS A 23 22.90 -11.15 -9.04
N MET A 24 22.74 -12.09 -9.97
CA MET A 24 23.25 -13.45 -9.82
C MET A 24 24.78 -13.43 -9.78
N PRO A 25 25.44 -14.19 -8.87
CA PRO A 25 26.89 -14.30 -8.84
C PRO A 25 27.41 -15.15 -10.03
N PRO A 26 28.63 -14.87 -10.53
CA PRO A 26 29.20 -15.62 -11.65
C PRO A 26 29.57 -17.04 -11.23
N LYS A 27 29.12 -18.03 -11.99
CA LYS A 27 29.47 -19.45 -11.77
C LYS A 27 30.96 -19.65 -12.05
N THR A 28 31.72 -19.99 -11.02
CA THR A 28 33.10 -20.47 -11.09
C THR A 28 33.17 -21.82 -11.80
N LYS A 29 33.94 -21.90 -12.88
CA LYS A 29 34.27 -23.17 -13.56
C LYS A 29 35.34 -23.90 -12.74
N LYS A 30 35.01 -25.06 -12.17
CA LYS A 30 35.99 -25.99 -11.58
C LYS A 30 36.81 -26.64 -12.70
N ILE A 31 38.13 -26.47 -12.64
CA ILE A 31 39.10 -27.16 -13.51
C ILE A 31 39.21 -28.61 -13.01
N LYS A 32 38.78 -29.57 -13.81
CA LYS A 32 39.03 -31.01 -13.58
C LYS A 32 40.26 -31.42 -14.38
N VAL A 33 41.32 -31.83 -13.67
CA VAL A 33 42.53 -32.45 -14.23
C VAL A 33 42.13 -33.78 -14.90
N LYS A 34 42.54 -33.97 -16.16
CA LYS A 34 42.32 -35.20 -16.94
C LYS A 34 43.41 -36.22 -16.61
N LYS A 35 43.03 -37.37 -16.04
CA LYS A 35 43.80 -38.62 -16.15
C LYS A 35 43.64 -39.16 -17.57
N VAL A 36 44.75 -39.57 -18.17
CA VAL A 36 44.85 -40.13 -19.53
C VAL A 36 44.31 -41.56 -19.53
N ALA A 37 43.41 -41.88 -20.46
CA ALA A 37 43.02 -43.25 -20.77
C ALA A 37 42.65 -43.40 -22.27
N ALA A 38 43.26 -44.44 -22.85
CA ALA A 38 43.00 -45.25 -24.04
C ALA A 38 42.44 -44.62 -25.35
N ALA A 39 43.08 -45.02 -26.45
CA ALA A 39 42.80 -44.68 -27.84
C ALA A 39 41.37 -45.04 -28.30
N PRO A 40 40.82 -44.33 -29.31
CA PRO A 40 39.40 -44.29 -29.58
C PRO A 40 38.93 -45.54 -30.33
N TYR A 41 38.16 -46.39 -29.66
CA TYR A 41 37.27 -47.31 -30.37
C TYR A 41 36.23 -46.45 -31.09
N GLN A 42 36.16 -46.59 -32.41
CA GLN A 42 35.17 -45.92 -33.26
C GLN A 42 33.77 -46.35 -32.84
N THR A 43 33.19 -45.61 -31.90
CA THR A 43 31.76 -45.67 -31.65
C THR A 43 31.10 -45.03 -32.87
N THR A 44 30.55 -45.91 -33.70
CA THR A 44 29.67 -45.59 -34.81
C THR A 44 28.82 -44.39 -34.43
N ALA A 45 29.02 -43.29 -35.16
CA ALA A 45 28.29 -42.05 -34.95
C ALA A 45 26.80 -42.39 -34.97
N LYS A 46 26.12 -42.26 -33.83
CA LYS A 46 24.66 -42.34 -33.80
C LYS A 46 24.17 -41.31 -34.81
N PRO A 47 23.44 -41.71 -35.86
CA PRO A 47 23.02 -40.79 -36.90
C PRO A 47 22.21 -39.69 -36.23
N THR A 48 22.70 -38.46 -36.34
CA THR A 48 21.92 -37.28 -35.96
C THR A 48 20.63 -37.36 -36.77
N PRO A 49 19.45 -37.39 -36.12
CA PRO A 49 18.21 -37.52 -36.86
C PRO A 49 18.13 -36.35 -37.83
N LYS A 50 18.20 -36.66 -39.14
CA LYS A 50 18.05 -35.69 -40.21
C LYS A 50 16.68 -35.06 -39.97
N LYS A 51 16.65 -33.82 -39.46
CA LYS A 51 15.41 -33.07 -39.33
C LYS A 51 14.83 -33.00 -40.73
N ILE A 52 13.67 -33.60 -40.93
CA ILE A 52 12.95 -33.56 -42.20
C ILE A 52 12.58 -32.09 -42.40
N VAL A 53 13.41 -31.36 -43.15
CA VAL A 53 13.16 -29.96 -43.50
C VAL A 53 12.16 -30.01 -44.64
N ASN A 54 10.91 -29.68 -44.35
CA ASN A 54 9.89 -29.57 -45.39
C ASN A 54 10.28 -28.41 -46.31
N VAL A 55 10.67 -28.72 -47.55
CA VAL A 55 11.17 -27.74 -48.54
C VAL A 55 10.15 -26.62 -48.79
N LEU A 56 8.86 -26.90 -48.57
CA LEU A 56 7.76 -25.93 -48.69
C LEU A 56 7.73 -24.87 -47.58
N VAL A 57 8.45 -25.06 -46.47
CA VAL A 57 8.44 -24.16 -45.31
C VAL A 57 9.74 -23.36 -45.23
N GLU A 58 9.71 -22.16 -45.81
CA GLU A 58 10.84 -21.23 -45.82
C GLU A 58 10.78 -20.23 -44.66
N LYS A 59 11.94 -19.86 -44.10
CA LYS A 59 12.04 -18.77 -43.13
C LYS A 59 11.90 -17.43 -43.87
N ARG A 60 10.78 -16.75 -43.66
CA ARG A 60 10.51 -15.40 -44.21
C ARG A 60 10.49 -14.36 -43.09
N PRO A 61 11.66 -13.91 -42.59
CA PRO A 61 11.71 -12.92 -41.52
C PRO A 61 11.27 -11.55 -42.05
N LYS A 62 10.42 -10.87 -41.28
CA LYS A 62 9.99 -9.50 -41.57
C LYS A 62 10.99 -8.49 -41.01
N ASN A 63 11.25 -7.42 -41.76
CA ASN A 63 12.06 -6.30 -41.33
C ASN A 63 11.16 -5.18 -40.80
N PHE A 64 11.19 -4.92 -39.49
CA PHE A 64 10.39 -3.87 -38.85
C PHE A 64 11.13 -2.53 -38.68
N GLY A 65 12.18 -2.31 -39.48
CA GLY A 65 12.85 -1.03 -39.60
C GLY A 65 11.93 0.06 -40.18
N ILE A 66 12.40 1.31 -40.15
CA ILE A 66 11.64 2.45 -40.67
C ILE A 66 11.48 2.27 -42.19
N GLY A 67 10.23 2.29 -42.70
CA GLY A 67 9.93 2.21 -44.13
C GLY A 67 9.90 0.81 -44.74
N ALA A 68 10.07 -0.26 -43.93
CA ALA A 68 10.00 -1.64 -44.38
C ALA A 68 8.61 -2.27 -44.09
N ASP A 69 8.54 -3.42 -43.45
CA ASP A 69 7.27 -4.11 -43.16
C ASP A 69 6.41 -3.39 -42.12
N VAL A 70 5.09 -3.64 -42.18
CA VAL A 70 4.13 -3.13 -41.18
C VAL A 70 4.53 -3.57 -39.77
N GLN A 71 4.59 -2.59 -38.85
CA GLN A 71 4.96 -2.86 -37.46
C GLN A 71 4.03 -3.89 -36.81
N PRO A 72 4.58 -4.79 -35.96
CA PRO A 72 3.76 -5.72 -35.22
C PRO A 72 2.91 -4.98 -34.18
N LYS A 73 1.82 -5.62 -33.75
CA LYS A 73 1.02 -5.11 -32.63
C LYS A 73 1.91 -5.08 -31.38
N ARG A 74 2.00 -3.92 -30.73
CA ARG A 74 2.77 -3.68 -29.50
C ARG A 74 1.88 -3.07 -28.43
N ASP A 75 2.37 -3.03 -27.19
CA ASP A 75 1.69 -2.30 -26.13
C ASP A 75 1.67 -0.79 -26.43
N LEU A 76 0.47 -0.27 -26.66
CA LEU A 76 0.21 1.15 -26.94
C LEU A 76 -0.38 1.89 -25.74
N THR A 77 -0.52 1.26 -24.56
CA THR A 77 -1.18 1.85 -23.36
C THR A 77 -0.67 3.24 -22.98
N ARG A 78 0.63 3.50 -23.20
CA ARG A 78 1.26 4.82 -22.99
C ARG A 78 0.76 5.90 -23.95
N PHE A 79 0.43 5.51 -25.19
CA PHE A 79 0.04 6.40 -26.30
C PHE A 79 -1.47 6.47 -26.52
N VAL A 80 -2.26 5.66 -25.81
CA VAL A 80 -3.72 5.71 -25.86
C VAL A 80 -4.23 7.10 -25.49
N ARG A 81 -5.20 7.59 -26.27
CA ARG A 81 -6.01 8.77 -25.90
C ARG A 81 -6.97 8.38 -24.78
N TRP A 82 -6.54 8.60 -23.54
CA TRP A 82 -7.32 8.23 -22.36
C TRP A 82 -8.62 9.04 -22.22
N PRO A 83 -9.73 8.42 -21.74
CA PRO A 83 -10.95 9.12 -21.39
C PRO A 83 -10.71 10.29 -20.42
N LYS A 84 -11.57 11.32 -20.48
CA LYS A 84 -11.40 12.58 -19.72
C LYS A 84 -11.24 12.34 -18.22
N TYR A 85 -12.06 11.47 -17.61
CA TYR A 85 -11.99 11.19 -16.16
C TYR A 85 -10.65 10.57 -15.73
N VAL A 86 -10.08 9.67 -16.54
CA VAL A 86 -8.76 9.07 -16.28
C VAL A 86 -7.67 10.12 -16.36
N ARG A 87 -7.73 10.99 -17.38
CA ARG A 87 -6.78 12.11 -17.54
C ARG A 87 -6.82 13.05 -16.34
N LEU A 88 -8.01 13.47 -15.91
CA LEU A 88 -8.20 14.36 -14.76
C LEU A 88 -7.65 13.76 -13.46
N GLN A 89 -7.93 12.49 -13.18
CA GLN A 89 -7.42 11.80 -11.98
C GLN A 89 -5.88 11.71 -11.99
N ARG A 90 -5.28 11.38 -13.14
CA ARG A 90 -3.81 11.33 -13.30
C ARG A 90 -3.19 12.71 -13.17
N GLN A 91 -3.78 13.72 -13.80
CA GLN A 91 -3.35 15.12 -13.71
C GLN A 91 -3.43 15.65 -12.28
N LYS A 92 -4.54 15.38 -11.55
CA LYS A 92 -4.68 15.72 -10.12
C LYS A 92 -3.50 15.16 -9.31
N ARG A 93 -3.20 13.86 -9.47
CA ARG A 93 -2.07 13.22 -8.76
C ARG A 93 -0.71 13.82 -9.13
N ILE A 94 -0.48 14.12 -10.41
CA ILE A 94 0.77 14.77 -10.86
C ILE A 94 0.87 16.17 -10.26
N LEU A 95 -0.22 16.93 -10.24
CA LEU A 95 -0.25 18.29 -9.71
C LEU A 95 0.15 18.31 -8.22
N TYR A 96 -0.40 17.40 -7.40
CA TYR A 96 0.00 17.25 -6.00
C TYR A 96 1.49 16.94 -5.81
N GLN A 97 2.14 16.25 -6.75
CA GLN A 97 3.58 15.98 -6.69
C GLN A 97 4.43 17.17 -7.11
N ARG A 98 3.93 17.98 -8.05
CA ARG A 98 4.67 19.09 -8.66
C ARG A 98 4.58 20.38 -7.85
N LEU A 99 3.40 20.69 -7.34
CA LEU A 99 3.19 21.86 -6.50
C LEU A 99 3.93 21.70 -5.17
N LYS A 100 4.35 22.82 -4.58
CA LYS A 100 4.80 22.84 -3.18
C LYS A 100 3.57 22.66 -2.29
N VAL A 101 3.57 21.59 -1.51
CA VAL A 101 2.44 21.23 -0.64
C VAL A 101 2.70 21.77 0.77
N PRO A 102 1.76 22.54 1.34
CA PRO A 102 1.89 23.06 2.70
C PRO A 102 2.08 21.93 3.73
N PRO A 103 2.85 22.15 4.81
CA PRO A 103 3.11 21.14 5.84
C PRO A 103 1.85 20.51 6.44
N SER A 104 0.79 21.31 6.66
CA SER A 104 -0.50 20.86 7.20
C SER A 104 -1.21 19.82 6.33
N ILE A 105 -0.92 19.78 5.03
CA ILE A 105 -1.43 18.77 4.09
C ILE A 105 -0.38 17.66 3.91
N ASN A 106 0.89 18.04 3.83
CA ASN A 106 2.00 17.11 3.61
C ASN A 106 2.12 16.07 4.74
N GLN A 107 1.75 16.41 5.97
CA GLN A 107 1.74 15.46 7.09
C GLN A 107 0.92 14.19 6.80
N PHE A 108 -0.13 14.26 5.97
CA PHE A 108 -0.93 13.07 5.59
C PHE A 108 -0.21 12.15 4.62
N THR A 109 0.86 12.60 3.97
CA THR A 109 1.71 11.72 3.15
C THR A 109 2.64 10.86 4.00
N GLN A 110 2.94 11.30 5.22
CA GLN A 110 3.75 10.59 6.21
C GLN A 110 2.86 9.64 7.00
N THR A 111 2.87 8.38 6.59
CA THR A 111 1.99 7.35 7.13
C THR A 111 2.77 6.33 7.94
N LEU A 112 2.08 5.66 8.86
CA LEU A 112 2.63 4.61 9.70
C LEU A 112 3.20 3.47 8.83
N ASP A 113 4.31 2.89 9.28
CA ASP A 113 4.93 1.75 8.63
C ASP A 113 4.02 0.51 8.65
N GLN A 114 4.32 -0.46 7.79
CA GLN A 114 3.44 -1.60 7.58
C GLN A 114 3.39 -2.54 8.80
N GLN A 115 4.49 -2.66 9.53
CA GLN A 115 4.63 -3.57 10.68
C GLN A 115 3.80 -3.04 11.85
N THR A 116 3.98 -1.77 12.22
CA THR A 116 3.22 -1.13 13.30
C THR A 116 1.74 -1.03 12.93
N ALA A 117 1.41 -0.74 11.66
CA ALA A 117 0.03 -0.78 11.19
C ALA A 117 -0.59 -2.20 11.33
N THR A 118 0.18 -3.25 11.06
CA THR A 118 -0.30 -4.63 11.24
C THR A 118 -0.66 -4.93 12.70
N GLN A 119 0.20 -4.52 13.64
CA GLN A 119 -0.04 -4.70 15.07
C GLN A 119 -1.26 -3.89 15.53
N LEU A 120 -1.35 -2.61 15.12
CA LEU A 120 -2.48 -1.74 15.42
C LEU A 120 -3.81 -2.33 14.97
N PHE A 121 -3.91 -2.83 13.73
CA PHE A 121 -5.18 -3.37 13.24
C PHE A 121 -5.52 -4.74 13.83
N LYS A 122 -4.53 -5.56 14.22
CA LYS A 122 -4.79 -6.78 15.00
C LYS A 122 -5.44 -6.45 16.34
N LEU A 123 -4.94 -5.41 17.04
CA LEU A 123 -5.54 -4.91 18.26
C LEU A 123 -6.95 -4.38 18.00
N LEU A 124 -7.12 -3.47 17.04
CA LEU A 124 -8.41 -2.85 16.74
C LEU A 124 -9.47 -3.88 16.30
N HIS A 125 -9.08 -5.00 15.68
CA HIS A 125 -10.00 -6.04 15.27
C HIS A 125 -10.75 -6.67 16.47
N LYS A 126 -10.15 -6.70 17.66
CA LYS A 126 -10.78 -7.22 18.88
C LYS A 126 -11.89 -6.30 19.41
N TYR A 127 -11.83 -5.00 19.11
CA TYR A 127 -12.73 -3.97 19.66
C TYR A 127 -13.77 -3.47 18.65
N ARG A 128 -14.10 -4.30 17.66
CA ARG A 128 -15.08 -3.95 16.62
C ARG A 128 -16.48 -3.76 17.23
N PRO A 129 -17.24 -2.75 16.78
CA PRO A 129 -18.62 -2.57 17.22
C PRO A 129 -19.51 -3.69 16.66
N GLU A 130 -20.59 -4.01 17.38
CA GLU A 130 -21.57 -5.05 16.98
C GLU A 130 -22.19 -4.77 15.61
N THR A 131 -22.42 -5.83 14.83
CA THR A 131 -23.23 -5.71 13.60
C THR A 131 -24.71 -5.58 13.92
N LYS A 132 -25.52 -5.10 12.96
CA LYS A 132 -26.98 -5.04 13.13
C LYS A 132 -27.60 -6.42 13.42
N LYS A 133 -27.03 -7.49 12.84
CA LYS A 133 -27.48 -8.88 13.05
C LYS A 133 -27.15 -9.35 14.46
N GLU A 134 -25.91 -9.17 14.90
CA GLU A 134 -25.48 -9.47 16.28
C GLU A 134 -26.30 -8.68 17.31
N LYS A 135 -26.55 -7.39 17.04
CA LYS A 135 -27.39 -6.55 17.89
C LYS A 135 -28.81 -7.11 18.01
N LYS A 136 -29.41 -7.57 16.91
CA LYS A 136 -30.74 -8.21 16.93
C LYS A 136 -30.73 -9.45 17.83
N VAL A 137 -29.74 -10.33 17.65
CA VAL A 137 -29.59 -11.55 18.47
C VAL A 137 -29.37 -11.21 19.96
N ARG A 138 -28.55 -10.20 20.26
CA ARG A 138 -28.33 -9.75 21.64
C ARG A 138 -29.62 -9.24 22.28
N LEU A 139 -30.42 -8.47 21.53
CA LEU A 139 -31.68 -7.93 22.02
C LEU A 139 -32.74 -9.03 22.22
N THR A 140 -32.84 -10.01 21.32
CA THR A 140 -33.76 -11.14 21.49
C THR A 140 -33.38 -11.98 22.70
N GLN A 141 -32.10 -12.30 22.88
CA GLN A 141 -31.61 -13.03 24.06
C GLN A 141 -31.85 -12.27 25.37
N LEU A 142 -31.69 -10.94 25.36
CA LEU A 142 -32.01 -10.12 26.54
C LEU A 142 -33.51 -10.11 26.83
N ALA A 143 -34.35 -10.04 25.79
CA ALA A 143 -35.80 -10.09 25.94
C ALA A 143 -36.26 -11.45 26.50
N GLU A 144 -35.73 -12.56 25.98
CA GLU A 144 -35.98 -13.92 26.47
C GLU A 144 -35.56 -14.09 27.93
N LYS A 145 -34.37 -13.61 28.31
CA LYS A 145 -33.88 -13.65 29.70
C LYS A 145 -34.74 -12.81 30.65
N LYS A 146 -35.21 -11.65 30.18
CA LYS A 146 -36.11 -10.78 30.95
C LYS A 146 -37.48 -11.42 31.12
N ALA A 147 -38.01 -12.08 30.08
CA ALA A 147 -39.27 -12.82 30.14
C ALA A 147 -39.19 -14.02 31.09
N ALA A 148 -38.02 -14.68 31.16
CA ALA A 148 -37.74 -15.78 32.09
C ALA A 148 -37.53 -15.34 33.56
N GLY A 149 -37.85 -14.09 33.92
CA GLY A 149 -37.82 -13.60 35.31
C GLY A 149 -36.43 -13.38 35.91
N SER A 150 -35.36 -13.52 35.13
CA SER A 150 -34.00 -13.23 35.61
C SER A 150 -33.83 -11.72 35.78
N ALA A 151 -33.53 -11.28 37.00
CA ALA A 151 -33.33 -9.86 37.33
C ALA A 151 -32.31 -9.19 36.39
N GLU A 152 -32.62 -7.96 35.94
CA GLU A 152 -31.76 -7.14 35.08
C GLU A 152 -30.41 -6.86 35.75
N THR A 153 -29.46 -7.77 35.57
CA THR A 153 -28.07 -7.50 35.90
C THR A 153 -27.56 -6.44 34.94
N LYS A 154 -27.17 -5.26 35.46
CA LYS A 154 -26.58 -4.16 34.69
C LYS A 154 -25.40 -4.69 33.88
N VAL A 155 -25.62 -4.99 32.60
CA VAL A 155 -24.59 -5.51 31.71
C VAL A 155 -23.49 -4.46 31.57
N LYS A 156 -22.25 -4.84 31.90
CA LYS A 156 -21.07 -3.97 31.75
C LYS A 156 -21.02 -3.45 30.31
N LYS A 157 -20.88 -2.13 30.15
CA LYS A 157 -20.86 -1.47 28.84
C LYS A 157 -19.72 -2.04 27.97
N PRO A 158 -20.00 -2.51 26.74
CA PRO A 158 -18.97 -3.10 25.91
C PRO A 158 -17.95 -2.06 25.47
N ILE A 159 -16.67 -2.40 25.66
CA ILE A 159 -15.55 -1.60 25.18
C ILE A 159 -15.48 -1.78 23.66
N THR A 160 -15.71 -0.67 22.95
CA THR A 160 -15.82 -0.65 21.49
C THR A 160 -15.08 0.55 20.95
N ILE A 161 -14.59 0.39 19.73
CA ILE A 161 -13.99 1.46 18.96
C ILE A 161 -14.99 2.58 18.69
N LYS A 162 -14.53 3.81 18.88
CA LYS A 162 -15.29 5.02 18.62
C LYS A 162 -14.98 5.52 17.21
N TYR A 163 -16.02 5.92 16.49
CA TYR A 163 -15.92 6.36 15.11
C TYR A 163 -16.85 7.55 14.86
N GLY A 164 -16.56 8.29 13.79
CA GLY A 164 -17.26 9.54 13.45
C GLY A 164 -16.48 10.75 13.97
N ILE A 165 -16.25 11.72 13.08
CA ILE A 165 -15.34 12.85 13.36
C ILE A 165 -15.81 13.67 14.57
N ASN A 166 -17.09 14.05 14.61
CA ASN A 166 -17.68 14.81 15.73
C ASN A 166 -17.66 14.07 17.06
N HIS A 167 -17.70 12.74 17.05
CA HIS A 167 -17.60 11.97 18.29
C HIS A 167 -16.14 11.90 18.76
N ILE A 168 -15.21 11.76 17.82
CA ILE A 168 -13.77 11.70 18.09
C ILE A 168 -13.25 13.04 18.62
N THR A 169 -13.69 14.18 18.06
CA THR A 169 -13.34 15.52 18.57
C THR A 169 -13.65 15.64 20.04
N ASN A 170 -14.89 15.33 20.43
CA ASN A 170 -15.35 15.47 21.81
C ASN A 170 -14.55 14.56 22.75
N LEU A 171 -14.14 13.38 22.29
CA LEU A 171 -13.30 12.45 23.06
C LEU A 171 -11.86 12.95 23.22
N VAL A 172 -11.30 13.59 22.20
CA VAL A 172 -9.96 14.19 22.25
C VAL A 172 -9.96 15.41 23.18
N GLU A 173 -10.96 16.28 23.04
CA GLU A 173 -11.14 17.46 23.91
C GLU A 173 -11.38 17.07 25.37
N SER A 174 -12.17 16.01 25.60
CA SER A 174 -12.38 15.48 26.95
C SER A 174 -11.19 14.68 27.49
N LYS A 175 -10.09 14.53 26.72
CA LYS A 175 -8.93 13.67 27.05
C LYS A 175 -9.30 12.21 27.40
N LYS A 176 -10.40 11.71 26.83
CA LYS A 176 -10.89 10.33 27.00
C LYS A 176 -10.38 9.37 25.93
N ALA A 177 -9.81 9.90 24.86
CA ALA A 177 -9.19 9.10 23.81
C ALA A 177 -7.76 8.69 24.23
N ALA A 178 -7.48 7.39 24.20
CA ALA A 178 -6.16 6.84 24.45
C ALA A 178 -5.29 6.82 23.18
N LEU A 179 -5.91 6.60 22.02
CA LEU A 179 -5.23 6.58 20.72
C LEU A 179 -6.19 7.02 19.61
N VAL A 180 -5.73 7.89 18.72
CA VAL A 180 -6.47 8.33 17.54
C VAL A 180 -5.79 7.83 16.26
N VAL A 181 -6.58 7.30 15.34
CA VAL A 181 -6.13 6.75 14.05
C VAL A 181 -6.83 7.51 12.93
N ILE A 182 -6.06 8.15 12.06
CA ILE A 182 -6.54 9.03 10.99
C ILE A 182 -6.23 8.40 9.63
N ALA A 183 -7.17 8.45 8.69
CA ALA A 183 -6.92 8.04 7.31
C ALA A 183 -6.15 9.11 6.54
N HIS A 184 -5.21 8.70 5.68
CA HIS A 184 -4.45 9.65 4.83
C HIS A 184 -5.21 10.18 3.59
N ASP A 185 -6.27 9.49 3.16
CA ASP A 185 -6.97 9.67 1.87
C ASP A 185 -8.40 10.16 2.08
N VAL A 186 -8.55 11.14 2.96
CA VAL A 186 -9.82 11.83 3.18
C VAL A 186 -10.01 12.88 2.09
N ASP A 187 -11.15 12.82 1.42
CA ASP A 187 -11.60 13.79 0.41
C ASP A 187 -13.03 14.16 0.80
N PRO A 188 -13.34 15.40 1.23
CA PRO A 188 -12.46 16.59 1.34
C PRO A 188 -11.51 16.58 2.55
N ILE A 189 -10.29 17.09 2.40
CA ILE A 189 -9.20 16.96 3.39
C ILE A 189 -9.46 17.79 4.66
N GLU A 190 -10.18 18.89 4.52
CA GLU A 190 -10.55 19.89 5.54
C GLU A 190 -11.20 19.25 6.78
N ILE A 191 -11.87 18.11 6.59
CA ILE A 191 -12.48 17.33 7.67
C ILE A 191 -11.45 16.87 8.72
N VAL A 192 -10.20 16.63 8.32
CA VAL A 192 -9.17 16.06 9.19
C VAL A 192 -7.91 16.91 9.34
N VAL A 193 -7.72 17.97 8.55
CA VAL A 193 -6.48 18.81 8.60
C VAL A 193 -6.15 19.31 10.01
N TRP A 194 -7.17 19.70 10.79
CA TRP A 194 -7.02 20.23 12.14
C TRP A 194 -6.84 19.15 13.21
N LEU A 195 -7.17 17.88 12.92
CA LEU A 195 -7.22 16.81 13.92
C LEU A 195 -5.84 16.44 14.52
N PRO A 196 -4.75 16.32 13.73
CA PRO A 196 -3.41 16.14 14.29
C PRO A 196 -3.01 17.25 15.27
N ALA A 197 -3.34 18.50 14.95
CA ALA A 197 -3.04 19.64 15.81
C ALA A 197 -3.85 19.60 17.11
N LEU A 198 -5.13 19.20 17.04
CA LEU A 198 -5.99 18.99 18.21
C LEU A 198 -5.44 17.87 19.11
N CYS A 199 -5.09 16.72 18.54
CA CYS A 199 -4.54 15.58 19.29
C CYS A 199 -3.24 15.97 20.02
N ARG A 200 -2.35 16.72 19.34
CA ARG A 200 -1.13 17.26 19.98
C ARG A 200 -1.47 18.18 21.14
N LYS A 201 -2.35 19.17 20.94
CA LYS A 201 -2.70 20.16 21.97
C LYS A 201 -3.26 19.48 23.23
N MET A 202 -4.02 18.40 23.05
CA MET A 202 -4.62 17.65 24.15
C MET A 202 -3.72 16.54 24.72
N GLY A 203 -2.53 16.31 24.14
CA GLY A 203 -1.59 15.29 24.57
C GLY A 203 -1.97 13.85 24.21
N VAL A 204 -2.86 13.68 23.23
CA VAL A 204 -3.35 12.36 22.78
C VAL A 204 -2.46 11.82 21.65
N PRO A 205 -1.94 10.57 21.75
CA PRO A 205 -1.22 9.93 20.65
C PRO A 205 -2.09 9.80 19.40
N TYR A 206 -1.58 10.21 18.24
CA TYR A 206 -2.27 10.06 16.96
C TYR A 206 -1.38 9.42 15.91
N CYS A 207 -1.97 8.63 15.02
CA CYS A 207 -1.27 8.07 13.87
C CYS A 207 -2.05 8.30 12.58
N ILE A 208 -1.30 8.43 11.48
CA ILE A 208 -1.85 8.52 10.13
C ILE A 208 -1.62 7.19 9.42
N VAL A 209 -2.69 6.59 8.93
CA VAL A 209 -2.66 5.27 8.30
C VAL A 209 -3.03 5.39 6.82
N LYS A 210 -2.35 4.61 5.97
CA LYS A 210 -2.74 4.44 4.57
C LYS A 210 -4.14 3.85 4.46
N GLY A 211 -5.06 4.60 3.88
CA GLY A 211 -6.44 4.22 3.67
C GLY A 211 -6.81 3.64 2.28
N LYS A 212 -7.94 2.93 2.36
CA LYS A 212 -9.00 2.48 1.41
C LYS A 212 -8.77 1.63 0.15
N ALA A 213 -7.63 1.54 -0.56
CA ALA A 213 -7.62 0.81 -1.85
C ALA A 213 -6.70 -0.43 -1.98
N SER A 214 -5.46 -0.43 -1.49
CA SER A 214 -4.48 -1.47 -1.89
C SER A 214 -4.30 -2.62 -0.90
N TYR A 215 -4.82 -2.52 0.32
CA TYR A 215 -4.74 -3.57 1.32
C TYR A 215 -6.14 -3.98 1.80
N ALA A 216 -6.57 -5.18 1.45
CA ALA A 216 -7.89 -5.73 1.83
C ALA A 216 -8.09 -5.87 3.36
N PHE A 217 -7.01 -5.73 4.14
CA PHE A 217 -6.97 -5.91 5.60
C PHE A 217 -6.95 -4.57 6.38
N PHE A 218 -6.38 -3.49 5.82
CA PHE A 218 -6.11 -2.23 6.54
C PHE A 218 -7.09 -1.11 6.17
N ARG A 219 -8.39 -1.33 6.38
CA ARG A 219 -9.43 -0.33 6.08
C ARG A 219 -10.20 0.04 7.35
N LEU A 220 -10.05 1.29 7.81
CA LEU A 220 -10.78 1.82 8.97
C LEU A 220 -12.29 1.58 8.86
N GLY A 221 -12.88 1.81 7.68
CA GLY A 221 -14.31 1.56 7.44
C GLY A 221 -14.72 0.11 7.67
N LYS A 222 -13.94 -0.87 7.19
CA LYS A 222 -14.24 -2.30 7.33
C LYS A 222 -14.29 -2.72 8.80
N LEU A 223 -13.43 -2.09 9.61
CA LEU A 223 -13.34 -2.33 11.04
C LEU A 223 -14.63 -1.95 11.77
N VAL A 224 -15.28 -0.86 11.36
CA VAL A 224 -16.53 -0.35 11.96
C VAL A 224 -17.79 -0.70 11.15
N HIS A 225 -17.70 -1.65 10.21
CA HIS A 225 -18.81 -2.06 9.33
C HIS A 225 -19.41 -0.93 8.48
N LYS A 226 -18.57 0.01 8.03
CA LYS A 226 -18.93 1.10 7.12
C LYS A 226 -18.10 1.03 5.82
N LYS A 227 -18.60 1.66 4.75
CA LYS A 227 -17.84 1.78 3.49
C LYS A 227 -16.54 2.56 3.71
N THR A 228 -16.61 3.60 4.54
CA THR A 228 -15.52 4.52 4.82
C THR A 228 -15.58 4.98 6.28
N ALA A 229 -14.42 5.30 6.84
CA ALA A 229 -14.27 6.03 8.10
C ALA A 229 -13.08 6.99 7.91
N THR A 230 -13.20 8.21 8.44
CA THR A 230 -12.18 9.27 8.33
C THR A 230 -11.16 9.16 9.46
N ALA A 231 -11.66 9.01 10.68
CA ALA A 231 -10.86 8.76 11.87
C ALA A 231 -11.56 7.72 12.76
N ILE A 232 -10.75 7.09 13.61
CA ILE A 232 -11.15 6.10 14.62
C ILE A 232 -10.42 6.43 15.92
N ALA A 233 -11.08 6.24 17.06
CA ALA A 233 -10.46 6.38 18.37
C ALA A 233 -10.69 5.16 19.28
N LEU A 234 -9.66 4.79 20.03
CA LEU A 234 -9.76 3.92 21.20
C LEU A 234 -9.85 4.81 22.45
N THR A 235 -10.77 4.49 23.35
CA THR A 235 -10.96 5.21 24.62
C THR A 235 -10.33 4.45 25.77
N THR A 236 -10.67 3.17 25.88
CA THR A 236 -10.11 2.23 26.84
C THR A 236 -9.92 0.87 26.17
N THR A 237 -9.10 0.02 26.77
CA THR A 237 -8.86 -1.37 26.38
C THR A 237 -9.13 -2.30 27.57
N ARG A 238 -9.29 -3.58 27.27
CA ARG A 238 -9.29 -4.64 28.29
C ARG A 238 -7.89 -4.71 28.92
N PRO A 239 -7.78 -5.10 30.20
CA PRO A 239 -6.49 -5.18 30.89
C PRO A 239 -5.49 -6.10 30.16
N GLU A 240 -5.96 -7.19 29.56
CA GLU A 240 -5.16 -8.15 28.77
C GLU A 240 -4.44 -7.50 27.57
N ASP A 241 -5.06 -6.51 26.94
CA ASP A 241 -4.55 -5.85 25.74
C ASP A 241 -3.82 -4.53 26.05
N LYS A 242 -3.77 -4.10 27.32
CA LYS A 242 -3.21 -2.81 27.73
C LYS A 242 -1.73 -2.69 27.33
N SER A 243 -0.94 -3.73 27.59
CA SER A 243 0.48 -3.76 27.19
C SER A 243 0.69 -3.65 25.67
N SER A 244 -0.23 -4.21 24.87
CA SER A 244 -0.17 -4.11 23.41
C SER A 244 -0.54 -2.70 22.94
N LEU A 245 -1.51 -2.06 23.59
CA LEU A 245 -1.86 -0.68 23.31
C LEU A 245 -0.70 0.26 23.67
N ASP A 246 -0.06 0.07 24.82
CA ASP A 246 1.02 0.92 25.30
C ASP A 246 2.24 0.88 24.36
N LYS A 247 2.62 -0.31 23.88
CA LYS A 247 3.68 -0.46 22.86
C LYS A 247 3.37 0.29 21.56
N VAL A 248 2.11 0.19 21.09
CA VAL A 248 1.69 0.87 19.86
C VAL A 248 1.59 2.37 20.09
N SER A 249 1.09 2.81 21.25
CA SER A 249 0.93 4.23 21.56
C SER A 249 2.28 4.93 21.72
N GLU A 250 3.26 4.28 22.33
CA GLU A 250 4.65 4.75 22.44
C GLU A 250 5.30 4.89 21.06
N ALA A 251 5.27 3.83 20.24
CA ALA A 251 5.80 3.87 18.88
C ALA A 251 5.14 4.96 18.01
N VAL A 252 3.83 5.17 18.19
CA VAL A 252 3.09 6.23 17.50
C VAL A 252 3.49 7.61 18.01
N LYS A 253 3.62 7.78 19.32
CA LYS A 253 3.98 9.07 19.95
C LYS A 253 5.33 9.57 19.46
N THR A 254 6.34 8.71 19.39
CA THR A 254 7.67 9.05 18.87
C THR A 254 7.63 9.43 17.39
N ASN A 255 6.83 8.73 16.59
CA ASN A 255 6.73 9.00 15.15
C ASN A 255 5.96 10.29 14.81
N TYR A 256 5.00 10.70 15.62
CA TYR A 256 4.05 11.78 15.27
C TYR A 256 3.99 12.94 16.27
N ASN A 257 3.85 12.66 17.56
CA ASN A 257 3.62 13.68 18.59
C ASN A 257 4.91 14.38 19.01
N GLU A 258 6.04 13.66 19.02
CA GLU A 258 7.36 14.21 19.37
C GLU A 258 8.01 14.88 18.16
N ARG A 259 7.76 14.36 16.95
CA ARG A 259 8.35 14.83 15.69
C ARG A 259 7.68 16.07 15.07
N VAL A 260 6.97 16.86 15.86
CA VAL A 260 6.05 17.87 15.31
C VAL A 260 6.76 19.05 14.65
N ASP A 261 7.87 19.51 15.23
CA ASP A 261 8.54 20.70 14.70
C ASP A 261 9.18 20.42 13.33
N GLU A 262 9.62 19.18 13.10
CA GLU A 262 10.02 18.71 11.78
C GLU A 262 8.81 18.66 10.83
N ILE A 263 7.72 18.00 11.24
CA ILE A 263 6.52 17.85 10.40
C ILE A 263 5.94 19.22 9.99
N ARG A 264 5.92 20.20 10.91
CA ARG A 264 5.39 21.55 10.66
C ARG A 264 6.26 22.38 9.74
N LYS A 265 7.57 22.16 9.72
CA LYS A 265 8.52 22.88 8.85
C LYS A 265 8.72 22.19 7.52
N HIS A 266 8.36 20.91 7.41
CA HIS A 266 8.61 20.10 6.22
C HIS A 266 7.54 20.28 5.14
N TRP A 267 7.84 21.15 4.18
CA TRP A 267 7.07 21.29 2.96
C TRP A 267 7.18 20.05 2.07
N GLY A 268 6.07 19.67 1.45
CA GLY A 268 6.01 18.54 0.52
C GLY A 268 6.04 18.95 -0.94
N GLY A 269 6.02 17.94 -1.81
CA GLY A 269 5.91 18.15 -3.26
C GLY A 269 7.18 18.73 -3.87
N GLY A 270 7.04 19.51 -4.94
CA GLY A 270 8.18 20.02 -5.72
C GLY A 270 8.99 18.94 -6.45
N ILE A 271 8.46 17.72 -6.56
CA ILE A 271 9.13 16.60 -7.20
C ILE A 271 8.99 16.76 -8.70
N MET A 272 10.09 16.85 -9.44
CA MET A 272 10.05 16.95 -10.90
C MET A 272 9.74 15.61 -11.59
N GLY A 273 9.32 15.66 -12.86
CA GLY A 273 9.03 14.45 -13.63
C GLY A 273 10.29 13.68 -14.01
N SER A 274 10.16 12.36 -14.18
CA SER A 274 11.28 11.46 -14.51
C SER A 274 12.07 11.89 -15.74
N LYS A 275 11.39 12.37 -16.80
CA LYS A 275 12.05 12.92 -17.99
C LYS A 275 12.90 14.16 -17.67
N SER A 276 12.40 15.04 -16.81
CA SER A 276 13.12 16.25 -16.42
C SER A 276 14.32 15.91 -15.53
N GLN A 277 14.14 15.02 -14.55
CA GLN A 277 15.21 14.52 -13.70
C GLN A 277 16.30 13.81 -14.51
N ALA A 278 15.93 12.98 -15.48
CA ALA A 278 16.88 12.30 -16.36
C ALA A 278 17.68 13.29 -17.23
N ARG A 279 17.05 14.36 -17.72
CA ARG A 279 17.74 15.42 -18.47
C ARG A 279 18.78 16.13 -17.60
N VAL A 280 18.39 16.51 -16.38
CA VAL A 280 19.30 17.16 -15.41
C VAL A 280 20.46 16.22 -15.04
N ALA A 281 20.16 14.97 -14.70
CA ALA A 281 21.18 13.97 -14.37
C ALA A 281 22.13 13.70 -15.56
N LYS A 282 21.65 13.74 -16.80
CA LYS A 282 22.51 13.63 -17.99
C LYS A 282 23.48 14.82 -18.08
N LEU A 283 22.99 16.04 -17.87
CA LEU A 283 23.81 17.25 -17.88
C LEU A 283 24.84 17.24 -16.74
N GLU A 284 24.43 16.85 -15.53
CA GLU A 284 25.33 16.73 -14.36
C GLU A 284 26.45 15.71 -14.62
N ARG A 285 26.14 14.57 -15.24
CA ARG A 285 27.17 13.59 -15.63
C ARG A 285 28.16 14.14 -16.65
N ILE A 286 27.71 14.96 -17.59
CA ILE A 286 28.60 15.58 -18.58
C ILE A 286 29.50 16.61 -17.89
N LYS A 287 28.93 17.50 -17.07
CA LYS A 287 29.68 18.47 -16.28
C LYS A 287 30.71 17.82 -15.36
N ALA A 288 30.34 16.73 -14.69
CA ALA A 288 31.27 15.98 -13.82
C ALA A 288 32.43 15.36 -14.61
N LYS A 289 32.17 14.88 -15.84
CA LYS A 289 33.24 14.41 -16.73
C LYS A 289 34.14 15.54 -17.18
N GLU A 290 33.60 16.69 -17.54
CA GLU A 290 34.38 17.87 -17.93
C GLU A 290 35.24 18.39 -16.78
N LEU A 291 34.70 18.38 -15.54
CA LEU A 291 35.44 18.78 -14.34
C LEU A 291 36.57 17.80 -14.02
N ASN A 292 36.36 16.49 -14.17
CA ASN A 292 37.39 15.48 -13.89
C ASN A 292 38.51 15.44 -14.95
N VAL A 293 38.29 16.01 -16.13
CA VAL A 293 39.29 16.13 -17.20
C VAL A 293 40.11 17.42 -17.06
N LYS A 294 39.59 18.43 -16.36
CA LYS A 294 40.30 19.66 -15.99
C LYS A 294 41.11 19.47 -14.71
#